data_AF-A0A067Z7V9-F1
#
_entry.id   AF-A0A067Z7V9-F1
#
_cell.length_a   1.000
_cell.length_b   1.000
_cell.length_c   1.000
_cell.angle_alpha   90.00
_cell.angle_beta   90.00
_cell.angle_gamma   90.00
#
_symmetry.space_group_name_H-M   'P 1'
#
loop_
_entity.id
_entity.type
_entity.pdbx_description
1 polymer ?
#
loop_
_entity_poly.entity_id
_entity_poly.type
_entity_poly.pdbx_seq_one_letter_code
_entity_poly.pdbx_strand_id
1 'polypeptide(L)'
;MRNILALLCVFLMAADQSTILLTKGESIKNTIHNIVNIAQITLVHIKKLKLPATPTEVPTPSIDGLSSISHDLGVLDNELQHPFLIQIQADVSSLEGRVRSFALSMECPLKPKPAVQTDESVFPDSRLYMTVAKVQHYLEKLILNKGKLKLC
;
A
#
# COMPACT_ATOMS: atom_id res chain seq x y z
N MET A 1 -36.10 -40.49 -3.34
CA MET A 1 -35.79 -39.39 -2.39
C MET A 1 -34.29 -39.14 -2.20
N ARG A 2 -33.43 -40.16 -2.09
CA ARG A 2 -31.98 -40.00 -1.87
C ARG A 2 -31.21 -39.20 -2.94
N ASN A 3 -31.55 -39.36 -4.23
CA ASN A 3 -30.90 -38.63 -5.33
C ASN A 3 -31.27 -37.14 -5.39
N ILE A 4 -32.49 -36.78 -4.96
CA ILE A 4 -32.96 -35.38 -4.94
C ILE A 4 -32.28 -34.61 -3.81
N LEU A 5 -32.10 -35.26 -2.65
CA LEU A 5 -31.39 -34.69 -1.51
C LEU A 5 -29.90 -34.44 -1.83
N ALA A 6 -29.25 -35.38 -2.52
CA ALA A 6 -27.87 -35.23 -2.96
C ALA A 6 -27.70 -34.06 -3.96
N LEU A 7 -28.62 -33.91 -4.91
CA LEU A 7 -28.60 -32.78 -5.84
C LEU A 7 -28.76 -31.44 -5.11
N LEU A 8 -29.71 -31.35 -4.17
CA LEU A 8 -29.95 -30.16 -3.35
C LEU A 8 -28.71 -29.76 -2.52
N CYS A 9 -28.00 -30.73 -1.93
CA CYS A 9 -26.76 -30.46 -1.21
C CYS A 9 -25.67 -29.89 -2.13
N VAL A 10 -25.53 -30.40 -3.36
CA VAL A 10 -24.57 -29.87 -4.33
C VAL A 10 -24.93 -28.44 -4.75
N PHE A 11 -26.20 -28.15 -4.99
CA PHE A 11 -26.65 -26.80 -5.33
C PHE A 11 -26.46 -25.80 -4.18
N LEU A 12 -26.74 -26.21 -2.94
CA LEU A 12 -26.51 -25.37 -1.75
C LEU A 12 -25.03 -25.05 -1.55
N MET A 13 -24.15 -26.05 -1.68
CA MET A 13 -22.70 -25.85 -1.57
C MET A 13 -22.14 -24.97 -2.69
N ALA A 14 -22.65 -25.13 -3.92
CA ALA A 14 -22.24 -24.31 -5.06
C ALA A 14 -22.71 -22.85 -4.94
N ALA A 15 -23.92 -22.62 -4.42
CA ALA A 15 -24.46 -21.27 -4.21
C ALA A 15 -23.70 -20.51 -3.11
N ASP A 16 -23.36 -21.19 -2.01
CA ASP A 16 -22.60 -20.60 -0.90
C ASP A 16 -21.18 -20.21 -1.35
N GLN A 17 -20.49 -21.11 -2.05
CA GLN A 17 -19.14 -20.86 -2.56
C GLN A 17 -19.09 -19.73 -3.60
N SER A 18 -20.11 -19.62 -4.44
CA SER A 18 -20.25 -18.53 -5.42
C SER A 18 -20.46 -17.17 -4.74
N THR A 19 -21.27 -17.15 -3.68
CA THR A 19 -21.56 -15.94 -2.90
C THR A 19 -20.33 -15.48 -2.13
N ILE A 20 -19.59 -16.40 -1.50
CA ILE A 20 -18.32 -16.12 -0.82
C ILE A 20 -17.30 -15.52 -1.80
N LEU A 21 -17.17 -16.09 -2.99
CA LEU A 21 -16.22 -15.62 -4.00
C LEU A 21 -16.56 -14.22 -4.52
N LEU A 22 -17.85 -13.93 -4.76
CA LEU A 22 -18.33 -12.61 -5.14
C LEU A 22 -17.99 -11.56 -4.06
N THR A 23 -18.30 -11.89 -2.81
CA THR A 23 -18.12 -11.01 -1.64
C THR A 23 -16.63 -10.73 -1.39
N LYS A 24 -15.77 -11.76 -1.53
CA LYS A 24 -14.31 -11.63 -1.47
C LYS A 24 -13.79 -10.74 -2.59
N GLY A 25 -14.30 -10.91 -3.81
CA GLY A 25 -13.91 -10.10 -4.97
C GLY A 25 -14.26 -8.61 -4.82
N GLU A 26 -15.43 -8.30 -4.27
CA GLU A 26 -15.83 -6.92 -3.97
C GLU A 26 -14.99 -6.30 -2.85
N SER A 27 -14.74 -7.06 -1.77
CA SER A 27 -13.86 -6.64 -0.67
C SER A 27 -12.45 -6.29 -1.16
N ILE A 28 -11.87 -7.10 -2.06
CA ILE A 28 -10.58 -6.83 -2.70
C ILE A 28 -10.61 -5.51 -3.48
N LYS A 29 -11.64 -5.29 -4.31
CA LYS A 29 -11.76 -4.05 -5.10
C LYS A 29 -11.87 -2.81 -4.19
N ASN A 30 -12.67 -2.90 -3.14
CA ASN A 30 -12.86 -1.81 -2.18
C ASN A 30 -11.57 -1.51 -1.41
N THR A 31 -10.81 -2.54 -1.03
CA THR A 31 -9.52 -2.39 -0.35
C THR A 31 -8.50 -1.71 -1.26
N ILE A 32 -8.40 -2.13 -2.53
CA ILE A 32 -7.52 -1.48 -3.53
C ILE A 32 -7.93 -0.03 -3.74
N HIS A 33 -9.22 0.26 -3.85
CA HIS A 33 -9.70 1.63 -3.99
C HIS A 33 -9.32 2.50 -2.79
N ASN A 34 -9.44 1.97 -1.57
CA ASN A 34 -9.06 2.66 -0.34
C ASN A 34 -7.55 2.96 -0.30
N ILE A 35 -6.70 2.00 -0.66
CA ILE A 35 -5.24 2.16 -0.77
C ILE A 35 -4.89 3.28 -1.77
N VAL A 36 -5.48 3.25 -2.96
CA VAL A 36 -5.26 4.28 -4.01
C VAL A 36 -5.73 5.65 -3.53
N ASN A 37 -6.88 5.73 -2.86
CA ASN A 37 -7.41 6.99 -2.34
C ASN A 37 -6.46 7.62 -1.31
N ILE A 38 -5.90 6.82 -0.40
CA ILE A 38 -4.92 7.31 0.58
C ILE A 38 -3.68 7.82 -0.15
N ALA A 39 -3.11 7.05 -1.10
CA ALA A 39 -1.96 7.50 -1.88
C ALA A 39 -2.22 8.84 -2.60
N GLN A 40 -3.41 9.02 -3.17
CA GLN A 40 -3.81 10.29 -3.82
C GLN A 40 -3.91 11.44 -2.82
N ILE A 41 -4.49 11.21 -1.64
CA ILE A 41 -4.58 12.22 -0.56
C ILE A 41 -3.18 12.61 -0.10
N THR A 42 -2.28 11.64 0.10
CA THR A 42 -0.88 11.91 0.47
C THR A 42 -0.18 12.77 -0.58
N LEU A 43 -0.38 12.50 -1.88
CA LEU A 43 0.16 13.34 -2.95
C LEU A 43 -0.38 14.78 -2.90
N VAL A 44 -1.63 14.97 -2.50
CA VAL A 44 -2.19 16.31 -2.26
C VAL A 44 -1.50 17.00 -1.09
N HIS A 45 -1.24 16.29 0.01
CA HIS A 45 -0.51 16.84 1.16
C HIS A 45 0.95 17.19 0.82
N ILE A 46 1.63 16.36 0.03
CA ILE A 46 2.98 16.65 -0.48
C ILE A 46 2.99 17.94 -1.31
N LYS A 47 2.03 18.10 -2.25
CA LYS A 47 1.92 19.32 -3.07
C LYS A 47 1.72 20.58 -2.25
N LYS A 48 1.09 20.50 -1.08
CA LYS A 48 0.90 21.66 -0.17
C LYS A 48 2.20 22.14 0.46
N LEU A 49 3.26 21.32 0.50
CA LEU A 49 4.56 21.72 1.02
C LEU A 49 5.31 22.71 0.11
N LYS A 50 4.83 22.96 -1.13
CA LYS A 50 5.42 23.89 -2.10
C LYS A 50 6.93 23.69 -2.28
N LEU A 51 7.36 22.43 -2.32
CA LEU A 51 8.77 22.10 -2.49
C LEU A 51 9.25 22.45 -3.91
N PRO A 52 10.55 22.71 -4.10
CA PRO A 52 11.14 22.88 -5.43
C PRO A 52 10.82 21.70 -6.37
N ALA A 53 11.01 21.89 -7.68
CA ALA A 53 10.76 20.82 -8.65
C ALA A 53 11.65 19.61 -8.39
N THR A 54 11.03 18.45 -8.17
CA THR A 54 11.68 17.19 -7.80
C THR A 54 12.76 16.80 -8.81
N PRO A 55 13.94 16.32 -8.37
CA PRO A 55 14.98 15.86 -9.28
C PRO A 55 14.44 14.74 -10.19
N THR A 56 14.84 14.73 -11.46
CA THR A 56 14.33 13.80 -12.47
C THR A 56 14.72 12.34 -12.20
N GLU A 57 15.78 12.10 -11.41
CA GLU A 57 16.26 10.76 -11.05
C GLU A 57 16.23 10.55 -9.53
N VAL A 58 15.03 10.25 -9.01
CA VAL A 58 14.92 9.67 -7.67
C VAL A 58 14.84 8.15 -7.81
N PRO A 59 15.86 7.39 -7.33
CA PRO A 59 15.78 5.95 -7.34
C PRO A 59 14.60 5.51 -6.46
N THR A 60 13.57 4.95 -7.10
CA THR A 60 12.41 4.39 -6.43
C THR A 60 12.28 2.91 -6.77
N PRO A 61 12.00 2.08 -5.76
CA PRO A 61 11.84 0.65 -5.97
C PRO A 61 10.67 0.33 -6.92
N SER A 62 10.68 -0.89 -7.45
CA SER A 62 9.64 -1.41 -8.35
C SER A 62 8.35 -1.72 -7.58
N ILE A 63 7.22 -1.59 -8.27
CA ILE A 63 5.91 -1.99 -7.74
C ILE A 63 5.63 -3.42 -8.19
N ASP A 64 6.00 -4.40 -7.37
CA ASP A 64 5.95 -5.82 -7.75
C ASP A 64 4.75 -6.58 -7.19
N GLY A 65 4.41 -6.34 -5.92
CA GLY A 65 3.30 -7.01 -5.23
C GLY A 65 3.12 -6.50 -3.80
N LEU A 66 2.07 -6.95 -3.12
CA LEU A 66 1.70 -6.50 -1.77
C LEU A 66 2.86 -6.61 -0.76
N SER A 67 3.68 -7.66 -0.89
CA SER A 67 4.82 -7.91 0.00
C SER A 67 5.94 -6.88 -0.16
N SER A 68 6.34 -6.56 -1.40
CA SER A 68 7.34 -5.51 -1.65
C SER A 68 6.77 -4.14 -1.31
N ILE A 69 5.51 -3.89 -1.67
CA ILE A 69 4.88 -2.59 -1.41
C ILE A 69 4.80 -2.29 0.09
N SER A 70 4.40 -3.27 0.91
CA SER A 70 4.39 -3.10 2.38
C SER A 70 5.78 -2.82 2.93
N HIS A 71 6.81 -3.52 2.43
CA HIS A 71 8.18 -3.31 2.88
C HIS A 71 8.69 -1.92 2.53
N ASP A 72 8.54 -1.50 1.28
CA ASP A 72 9.05 -0.22 0.78
C ASP A 72 8.33 0.96 1.47
N LEU A 73 7.01 0.86 1.68
CA LEU A 73 6.27 1.84 2.48
C LEU A 73 6.77 1.91 3.92
N GLY A 74 7.14 0.78 4.52
CA GLY A 74 7.73 0.73 5.86
C GLY A 74 9.10 1.41 5.93
N VAL A 75 9.91 1.31 4.86
CA VAL A 75 11.18 2.05 4.76
C VAL A 75 10.91 3.54 4.65
N LEU A 76 9.97 3.96 3.78
CA LEU A 76 9.60 5.36 3.61
C LEU A 76 9.01 5.99 4.89
N ASP A 77 8.17 5.25 5.64
CA ASP A 77 7.65 5.68 6.95
C ASP A 77 8.78 6.01 7.94
N ASN A 78 9.85 5.21 7.94
CA ASN A 78 11.01 5.44 8.80
C ASN A 78 11.85 6.63 8.34
N GLU A 79 12.00 6.85 7.02
CA GLU A 79 12.72 8.01 6.49
C GLU A 79 11.98 9.34 6.73
N LEU A 80 10.66 9.29 6.92
CA LEU A 80 9.78 10.44 7.13
C LEU A 80 9.74 10.96 8.58
N GLN A 81 10.55 10.41 9.49
CA GLN A 81 10.59 10.84 10.90
C GLN A 81 11.20 12.23 11.06
N HIS A 82 10.39 13.24 10.77
CA HIS A 82 10.74 14.65 10.90
C HIS A 82 9.52 15.47 11.36
N PRO A 83 9.65 16.41 12.31
CA PRO A 83 8.53 17.20 12.82
C PRO A 83 7.72 17.96 11.74
N PHE A 84 8.37 18.38 10.65
CA PHE A 84 7.68 19.05 9.54
C PHE A 84 6.93 18.11 8.57
N LEU A 85 7.12 16.79 8.69
CA LEU A 85 6.53 15.80 7.79
C LEU A 85 5.46 14.93 8.48
N ILE A 86 5.04 15.27 9.70
CA ILE A 86 4.10 14.47 10.52
C ILE A 86 2.86 14.03 9.73
N GLN A 87 2.28 14.93 8.93
CA GLN A 87 1.09 14.60 8.14
C GLN A 87 1.37 13.55 7.06
N ILE A 88 2.49 13.70 6.33
CA ILE A 88 2.89 12.75 5.28
C ILE A 88 3.29 11.42 5.90
N GLN A 89 4.02 11.45 7.02
CA GLN A 89 4.38 10.26 7.79
C GLN A 89 3.12 9.49 8.23
N ALA A 90 2.14 10.17 8.82
CA ALA A 90 0.90 9.54 9.26
C ALA A 90 0.14 8.89 8.08
N ASP A 91 0.08 9.57 6.94
CA ASP A 91 -0.55 9.02 5.74
C ASP A 91 0.19 7.78 5.22
N VAL A 92 1.52 7.82 5.13
CA VAL A 92 2.35 6.70 4.66
C VAL A 92 2.29 5.52 5.64
N SER A 93 2.29 5.78 6.95
CA SER A 93 2.11 4.75 7.97
C SER A 93 0.73 4.09 7.89
N SER A 94 -0.32 4.89 7.66
CA SER A 94 -1.69 4.36 7.43
C SER A 94 -1.76 3.51 6.16
N LEU A 95 -1.12 3.97 5.08
CA LEU A 95 -1.03 3.26 3.82
C LEU A 95 -0.30 1.92 3.98
N GLU A 96 0.85 1.93 4.67
CA GLU A 96 1.63 0.73 4.98
C GLU A 96 0.80 -0.29 5.76
N GLY A 97 0.16 0.13 6.85
CA GLY A 97 -0.67 -0.74 7.67
C GLY A 97 -1.82 -1.38 6.89
N ARG A 98 -2.42 -0.63 5.96
CA ARG A 98 -3.48 -1.16 5.08
C ARG A 98 -2.96 -2.13 4.05
N VAL A 99 -1.86 -1.81 3.37
CA VAL A 99 -1.24 -2.74 2.41
C VAL A 99 -0.81 -4.01 3.12
N ARG A 100 -0.22 -3.91 4.32
CA ARG A 100 0.21 -5.04 5.13
C ARG A 100 -0.97 -5.91 5.56
N SER A 101 -2.04 -5.29 6.08
CA SER A 101 -3.27 -6.01 6.44
C SER A 101 -3.89 -6.70 5.23
N PHE A 102 -3.87 -6.04 4.08
CA PHE A 102 -4.38 -6.62 2.84
C PHE A 102 -3.53 -7.81 2.37
N ALA A 103 -2.20 -7.69 2.43
CA ALA A 103 -1.27 -8.78 2.16
C ALA A 103 -1.54 -10.01 3.04
N LEU A 104 -1.80 -9.81 4.34
CA LEU A 104 -2.18 -10.89 5.26
C LEU A 104 -3.50 -11.56 4.84
N SER A 105 -4.51 -10.78 4.47
CA SER A 105 -5.80 -11.32 4.00
C SER A 105 -5.70 -12.09 2.67
N MET A 106 -4.66 -11.79 1.89
CA MET A 106 -4.32 -12.44 0.63
C MET A 106 -3.29 -13.57 0.80
N GLU A 107 -2.91 -13.89 2.05
CA GLU A 107 -1.93 -14.93 2.39
C GLU A 107 -0.54 -14.71 1.77
N CYS A 108 -0.16 -13.44 1.54
CA CYS A 108 1.15 -13.10 0.99
C CYS A 108 2.27 -13.24 2.04
N PRO A 109 3.48 -13.69 1.64
CA PRO A 109 4.63 -13.75 2.54
C PRO A 109 5.12 -12.34 2.87
N LEU A 110 5.11 -11.96 4.14
CA LEU A 110 5.54 -10.64 4.58
C LEU A 110 6.91 -10.65 5.24
N LYS A 111 7.73 -9.66 4.90
CA LYS A 111 8.92 -9.34 5.69
C LYS A 111 8.51 -8.65 7.01
N PRO A 112 9.32 -8.76 8.07
CA PRO A 112 9.18 -7.93 9.26
C PRO A 112 9.20 -6.44 8.89
N LYS A 113 8.51 -5.61 9.68
CA LYS A 113 8.54 -4.15 9.48
C LYS A 113 10.00 -3.68 9.66
N PRO A 114 10.53 -2.85 8.74
CA PRO A 114 11.89 -2.31 8.86
C PRO A 114 12.05 -1.57 10.19
N ALA A 115 13.19 -1.76 10.86
CA ALA A 115 13.52 -1.01 12.06
C ALA A 115 13.73 0.48 11.72
N VAL A 116 13.33 1.36 12.64
CA VAL A 116 13.61 2.78 12.55
C VAL A 116 15.12 2.97 12.59
N GLN A 117 15.68 3.62 11.57
CA GLN A 117 17.09 4.01 11.55
C GLN A 117 17.19 5.52 11.75
N THR A 118 17.75 5.92 12.89
CA THR A 118 18.04 7.31 13.19
C THR A 118 19.33 7.70 12.47
N ASP A 119 19.20 8.16 11.23
CA ASP A 119 20.36 8.63 10.46
C ASP A 119 20.62 10.10 10.80
N GLU A 120 21.75 10.41 11.44
CA GLU A 120 22.20 11.78 11.71
C GLU A 120 22.81 12.38 10.43
N SER A 121 21.95 12.90 9.56
CA SER A 121 22.39 13.53 8.32
C SER A 121 22.99 14.92 8.56
N VAL A 122 24.19 15.14 8.00
CA VAL A 122 24.92 16.43 8.00
C VAL A 122 24.17 17.55 7.25
N PHE A 123 23.22 17.21 6.36
CA PHE A 123 22.45 18.18 5.55
C PHE A 123 20.93 17.94 5.65
N PRO A 124 20.30 18.32 6.77
CA PRO A 124 18.91 17.93 7.10
C PRO A 124 17.86 18.41 6.07
N ASP A 125 18.01 19.61 5.53
CA ASP A 125 17.03 20.18 4.57
C ASP A 125 17.04 19.46 3.22
N SER A 126 18.24 19.11 2.73
CA SER A 126 18.41 18.36 1.48
C SER A 126 17.85 16.94 1.59
N ARG A 127 18.03 16.32 2.76
CA ARG A 127 17.47 15.00 3.07
C ARG A 127 15.96 15.04 3.15
N LEU A 128 15.39 16.04 3.83
CA LEU A 128 13.95 16.22 3.95
C LEU A 128 13.28 16.32 2.58
N TYR A 129 13.83 17.18 1.71
CA TYR A 129 13.34 17.32 0.35
C TYR A 129 13.45 16.02 -0.44
N MET A 130 14.58 15.32 -0.34
CA MET A 130 14.79 14.05 -1.02
C MET A 130 13.84 12.95 -0.55
N THR A 131 13.59 12.85 0.76
CA THR A 131 12.63 11.89 1.31
C THR A 131 11.23 12.16 0.76
N VAL A 132 10.78 13.41 0.74
CA VAL A 132 9.45 13.75 0.20
C VAL A 132 9.38 13.43 -1.30
N ALA A 133 10.43 13.69 -2.07
CA ALA A 133 10.49 13.36 -3.49
C ALA A 133 10.42 11.84 -3.74
N LYS A 134 11.11 11.03 -2.93
CA LYS A 134 11.01 9.56 -2.98
C LYS A 134 9.58 9.09 -2.75
N VAL A 135 8.92 9.61 -1.70
CA VAL A 135 7.54 9.26 -1.37
C VAL A 135 6.61 9.65 -2.52
N GLN A 136 6.74 10.87 -3.04
CA GLN A 136 5.93 11.33 -4.17
C GLN A 136 6.04 10.38 -5.36
N HIS A 137 7.26 10.12 -5.83
CA HIS A 137 7.50 9.30 -7.02
C HIS A 137 7.05 7.85 -6.80
N TYR A 138 7.24 7.31 -5.59
CA TYR A 138 6.78 5.97 -5.24
C TYR A 138 5.24 5.87 -5.27
N LEU A 139 4.53 6.85 -4.71
CA LEU A 139 3.06 6.86 -4.71
C LEU A 139 2.48 7.05 -6.12
N GLU A 140 3.10 7.88 -6.95
CA GLU A 140 2.74 8.04 -8.36
C GLU A 140 2.90 6.69 -9.11
N LYS A 141 4.03 6.00 -8.92
CA LYS A 141 4.25 4.65 -9.46
C LYS A 141 3.22 3.65 -8.94
N LEU A 142 2.91 3.67 -7.65
CA LEU A 142 1.92 2.77 -7.04
C LEU A 142 0.54 2.94 -7.67
N ILE A 143 0.09 4.19 -7.87
CA ILE A 143 -1.21 4.49 -8.48
C ILE A 143 -1.27 3.99 -9.94
N LEU A 144 -0.20 4.23 -10.71
CA LEU A 144 -0.09 3.75 -12.09
C LEU A 144 -0.10 2.21 -12.15
N ASN A 145 0.52 1.56 -11.16
CA ASN A 145 0.67 0.10 -11.08
C ASN A 145 -0.31 -0.56 -10.11
N LYS A 146 -1.47 0.05 -9.80
CA LYS A 146 -2.44 -0.46 -8.81
C LYS A 146 -2.90 -1.91 -9.02
N GLY A 147 -2.78 -2.43 -10.25
CA GLY A 147 -3.06 -3.84 -10.55
C GLY A 147 -2.17 -4.82 -9.78
N LYS A 148 -0.97 -4.37 -9.38
CA LYS A 148 0.01 -5.14 -8.59
C LYS A 148 -0.43 -5.36 -7.14
N LEU A 149 -1.41 -4.59 -6.64
CA LEU A 149 -2.04 -4.84 -5.34
C LEU A 149 -2.88 -6.13 -5.31
N LYS A 150 -3.04 -6.83 -6.44
CA LYS A 150 -3.67 -8.16 -6.50
C LYS A 150 -2.67 -9.30 -6.43
N LEU A 151 -1.38 -8.99 -6.38
CA LEU A 151 -0.28 -9.95 -6.39
C LEU A 151 0.43 -9.93 -5.04
N CYS A 152 1.04 -11.06 -4.72
CA CYS A 152 2.20 -11.12 -3.85
C CYS A 152 3.45 -10.99 -4.75
#